data_AF-A0A238GVB5-F1
#
_entry.id   AF-A0A238GVB5-F1
#
_cell.length_a   1.000
_cell.length_b   1.000
_cell.length_c   1.000
_cell.angle_alpha   90.00
_cell.angle_beta   90.00
_cell.angle_gamma   90.00
#
_symmetry.space_group_name_H-M   'P 1'
#
loop_
_entity.id
_entity.type
_entity.pdbx_description
1 polymer ?
#
loop_
_entity_poly.entity_id
_entity_poly.type
_entity_poly.pdbx_seq_one_letter_code
_entity_poly.pdbx_strand_id
1 'polypeptide(L)'
;MPIETTNCWYITPKSSKDHPAVFPESLCERALNYYSFENEVVCDPFAGSGTFGMIAKSMGRIPLLCEQHPKYAQNLIKLGFKEI
;
A
#
# COMPACT_ATOMS: atom_id res chain seq x y z
N MET A 1 17.93 3.78 4.95
CA MET A 1 18.18 3.64 3.49
C MET A 1 18.84 4.93 3.00
N PRO A 2 19.86 4.86 2.13
CA PRO A 2 20.37 6.06 1.45
C PRO A 2 19.24 6.70 0.63
N ILE A 3 19.15 8.04 0.64
CA ILE A 3 18.21 8.75 -0.22
C ILE A 3 18.78 8.72 -1.64
N GLU A 4 18.07 8.01 -2.54
CA GLU A 4 18.46 7.95 -3.95
C GLU A 4 17.95 9.21 -4.66
N THR A 5 18.81 9.89 -5.40
CA THR A 5 18.48 11.16 -6.07
C THR A 5 17.95 10.96 -7.50
N THR A 6 17.87 9.71 -7.98
CA THR A 6 17.28 9.41 -9.29
C THR A 6 15.76 9.30 -9.19
N ASN A 7 15.06 9.71 -10.24
CA ASN A 7 13.62 9.58 -10.38
C ASN A 7 13.20 8.32 -11.16
N CYS A 8 14.13 7.39 -11.43
CA CYS A 8 13.86 6.16 -12.16
C CYS A 8 14.06 4.96 -11.23
N TRP A 9 12.99 4.21 -10.97
CA TRP A 9 13.03 3.04 -10.10
C TRP A 9 12.90 1.76 -10.91
N TYR A 10 13.93 0.92 -10.85
CA TYR A 10 13.91 -0.42 -11.45
C TYR A 10 13.30 -1.40 -10.46
N ILE A 11 12.02 -1.73 -10.63
CA ILE A 11 11.27 -2.60 -9.73
C ILE A 11 10.67 -3.75 -10.55
N THR A 12 10.94 -4.99 -10.14
CA THR A 12 10.35 -6.18 -10.77
C THR A 12 8.84 -6.20 -10.54
N PRO A 13 8.02 -6.41 -11.59
CA PRO A 13 6.57 -6.47 -11.44
C PRO A 13 6.13 -7.69 -10.63
N LYS A 14 5.02 -7.57 -9.91
CA LYS A 14 4.36 -8.67 -9.20
C LYS A 14 3.01 -8.94 -9.89
N SER A 15 2.61 -10.20 -9.99
CA SER A 15 1.29 -10.58 -10.49
C SER A 15 0.67 -11.64 -9.60
N SER A 16 -0.65 -11.62 -9.49
CA SER A 16 -1.45 -12.63 -8.80
C SER A 16 -2.53 -13.16 -9.73
N LYS A 17 -2.89 -14.43 -9.60
CA LYS A 17 -4.03 -15.01 -10.33
C LYS A 17 -5.36 -14.45 -9.85
N ASP A 18 -5.44 -14.01 -8.60
CA ASP A 18 -6.67 -13.53 -7.96
C ASP A 18 -6.88 -12.01 -8.15
N HIS A 19 -5.82 -11.27 -8.42
CA HIS A 19 -5.87 -9.83 -8.67
C HIS A 19 -4.92 -9.44 -9.82
N PRO A 20 -5.45 -8.93 -10.94
CA PRO A 20 -4.64 -8.61 -12.12
C PRO A 20 -3.73 -7.38 -11.92
N ALA A 21 -4.01 -6.53 -10.93
CA ALA A 21 -3.31 -5.26 -10.72
C ALA A 21 -2.68 -5.16 -9.33
N VAL A 22 -1.74 -6.07 -9.02
CA VAL A 22 -0.95 -6.00 -7.77
C VAL A 22 0.35 -5.26 -8.05
N PHE A 23 0.56 -4.11 -7.42
CA PHE A 23 1.88 -3.49 -7.43
C PHE A 23 2.84 -4.18 -6.44
N PRO A 24 4.15 -4.14 -6.68
CA PRO A 24 5.15 -4.69 -5.76
C PRO A 24 5.18 -3.96 -4.41
N GLU A 25 5.43 -4.70 -3.33
CA GLU A 25 5.54 -4.14 -1.97
C GLU A 25 6.68 -3.10 -1.87
N SER A 26 7.79 -3.35 -2.56
CA SER A 26 8.94 -2.43 -2.61
C SER A 26 8.61 -1.06 -3.19
N LEU A 27 7.59 -0.96 -4.06
CA LEU A 27 7.10 0.33 -4.55
C LEU A 27 6.46 1.13 -3.41
N CYS A 28 5.62 0.48 -2.60
CA CYS A 28 4.99 1.11 -1.44
C CYS A 28 6.00 1.48 -0.37
N GLU A 29 6.89 0.56 -0.01
CA GLU A 29 7.93 0.82 0.98
C GLU A 29 8.74 2.06 0.61
N ARG A 30 9.08 2.19 -0.68
CA ARG A 30 9.86 3.31 -1.18
C ARG A 30 9.09 4.62 -1.14
N ALA A 31 7.84 4.64 -1.61
CA ALA A 31 6.98 5.81 -1.55
C ALA A 31 6.74 6.27 -0.10
N LEU A 32 6.41 5.34 0.81
CA LEU A 32 6.18 5.62 2.22
C LEU A 32 7.44 6.14 2.91
N ASN A 33 8.61 5.59 2.58
CA ASN A 33 9.88 6.06 3.15
C ASN A 33 10.25 7.48 2.70
N TYR A 34 9.93 7.87 1.46
CA TYR A 34 10.27 9.21 0.97
C TYR A 34 9.27 10.29 1.38
N TYR A 35 7.99 9.94 1.55
CA TYR A 35 6.91 10.93 1.65
C TYR A 35 6.08 10.82 2.93
N SER A 36 6.51 10.03 3.92
CA SER A 36 5.83 9.95 5.21
C SER A 36 6.77 9.54 6.34
N PHE A 37 6.37 9.84 7.57
CA PHE A 37 7.02 9.42 8.80
C PHE A 37 6.15 8.46 9.61
N GLU A 38 6.75 7.81 10.61
CA GLU A 38 5.99 6.99 11.57
C GLU A 38 4.91 7.83 12.26
N ASN A 39 3.77 7.20 12.53
CA ASN A 39 2.55 7.78 13.10
C ASN A 39 1.82 8.82 12.22
N GLU A 40 2.27 9.07 10.98
CA GLU A 40 1.51 9.88 10.04
C GLU A 40 0.39 9.10 9.35
N VAL A 41 -0.66 9.82 8.98
CA VAL A 41 -1.77 9.28 8.19
C VAL A 41 -1.38 9.25 6.72
N VAL A 42 -1.58 8.12 6.07
CA VAL A 42 -1.32 7.93 4.64
C VAL A 42 -2.55 7.38 3.95
N CYS A 43 -2.93 7.93 2.81
CA CYS A 43 -4.20 7.60 2.15
C CYS A 43 -3.98 6.85 0.83
N ASP A 44 -4.71 5.76 0.64
CA ASP A 44 -4.87 5.09 -0.65
C ASP A 44 -6.36 5.03 -1.02
N PRO A 45 -6.83 5.89 -1.95
CA PRO A 45 -8.23 5.94 -2.35
C PRO A 45 -8.67 4.77 -3.23
N PHE A 46 -7.75 3.89 -3.64
CA PHE A 46 -7.99 2.75 -4.52
C PHE A 46 -7.30 1.49 -3.97
N ALA A 47 -7.63 1.15 -2.73
CA ALA A 47 -6.87 0.20 -1.91
C ALA A 47 -6.77 -1.21 -2.51
N GLY A 48 -7.74 -1.65 -3.32
CA GLY A 48 -7.73 -2.94 -4.00
C GLY A 48 -7.49 -4.09 -3.03
N SER A 49 -6.39 -4.80 -3.24
CA SER A 49 -5.97 -5.93 -2.37
C SER A 49 -5.40 -5.51 -1.00
N GLY A 50 -5.15 -4.22 -0.78
CA GLY A 50 -4.67 -3.67 0.49
C GLY A 50 -3.17 -3.62 0.68
N THR A 51 -2.37 -3.89 -0.36
CA THR A 51 -0.90 -3.91 -0.28
C THR A 51 -0.34 -2.63 0.33
N PHE A 52 -0.80 -1.45 -0.09
CA PHE A 52 -0.37 -0.17 0.48
C PHE A 52 -0.64 -0.09 1.98
N GLY A 53 -1.86 -0.41 2.40
CA GLY A 53 -2.26 -0.36 3.80
C GLY A 53 -1.48 -1.34 4.68
N MET A 54 -1.19 -2.54 4.17
CA MET A 54 -0.39 -3.54 4.88
C MET A 54 1.05 -3.07 5.11
N ILE A 55 1.66 -2.50 4.07
CA ILE A 55 3.03 -1.97 4.15
C ILE A 55 3.08 -0.70 5.01
N ALA A 56 2.13 0.22 4.86
CA ALA A 56 2.01 1.40 5.71
C ALA A 56 1.95 1.01 7.19
N LYS A 57 1.09 0.04 7.54
CA LYS A 57 0.95 -0.45 8.91
C LYS A 57 2.22 -1.13 9.42
N SER A 58 2.90 -1.94 8.60
CA SER A 58 4.17 -2.59 9.00
C SER A 58 5.30 -1.59 9.22
N MET A 59 5.26 -0.46 8.51
CA MET A 59 6.18 0.67 8.66
C MET A 59 5.73 1.67 9.75
N GLY A 60 4.70 1.39 10.54
CA GLY A 60 4.26 2.26 11.63
C GLY A 60 3.51 3.53 11.19
N ARG A 61 2.95 3.57 9.97
CA ARG A 61 2.03 4.62 9.52
C ARG A 61 0.58 4.23 9.81
N ILE A 62 -0.32 5.21 9.75
CA ILE A 62 -1.77 5.02 9.92
C ILE A 62 -2.44 5.04 8.55
N PRO A 63 -2.77 3.88 7.95
CA PRO A 63 -3.39 3.85 6.63
C PRO A 63 -4.88 4.23 6.68
N LEU A 64 -5.28 5.15 5.81
CA LEU A 64 -6.67 5.44 5.43
C LEU A 64 -6.90 4.83 4.04
N LEU A 65 -7.84 3.90 3.92
CA LEU A 65 -8.07 3.14 2.69
C LEU A 65 -9.48 3.40 2.18
N CYS A 66 -9.66 3.50 0.86
CA CYS A 66 -10.99 3.46 0.25
C CYS A 66 -11.03 2.37 -0.83
N GLU A 67 -12.13 1.63 -0.92
CA GLU A 67 -12.32 0.59 -1.93
C GLU A 67 -13.79 0.45 -2.32
N GLN A 68 -14.07 0.62 -3.61
CA GLN A 68 -15.44 0.60 -4.13
C GLN A 68 -15.96 -0.83 -4.34
N HIS A 69 -15.10 -1.77 -4.72
CA HIS A 69 -15.51 -3.12 -5.05
C HIS A 69 -15.81 -3.93 -3.78
N PRO A 70 -17.06 -4.39 -3.56
CA PRO A 70 -17.46 -4.99 -2.29
C PRO A 70 -16.62 -6.19 -1.86
N LYS A 71 -16.20 -7.04 -2.82
CA LYS A 71 -15.32 -8.19 -2.54
C LYS A 71 -13.96 -7.76 -1.96
N TYR A 72 -13.40 -6.66 -2.45
CA TYR A 72 -12.09 -6.17 -2.02
C TYR A 72 -12.21 -5.45 -0.68
N ALA A 73 -13.24 -4.61 -0.51
CA ALA A 73 -13.58 -4.03 0.79
C ALA A 73 -13.76 -5.11 1.87
N GLN A 74 -14.50 -6.18 1.59
CA GLN A 74 -14.68 -7.29 2.52
C GLN A 74 -13.36 -7.98 2.89
N ASN A 75 -12.44 -8.11 1.94
CA ASN A 75 -11.11 -8.68 2.19
C ASN A 75 -10.27 -7.76 3.08
N LEU A 76 -10.30 -6.45 2.86
CA LEU A 76 -9.64 -5.46 3.71
C LEU A 76 -10.17 -5.51 5.16
N ILE A 77 -11.49 -5.65 5.35
CA ILE A 77 -12.08 -5.84 6.69
C ILE A 77 -11.52 -7.09 7.37
N LYS A 78 -11.41 -8.21 6.63
CA LYS A 78 -10.82 -9.47 7.15
C LYS A 78 -9.34 -9.32 7.51
N LEU A 79 -8.61 -8.44 6.81
CA LEU A 79 -7.22 -8.08 7.11
C LEU A 79 -7.09 -7.13 8.32
N GLY A 80 -8.22 -6.68 8.88
CA GLY A 80 -8.26 -5.86 10.09
C GLY A 80 -8.25 -4.35 9.85
N PHE A 81 -8.53 -3.90 8.61
CA PHE A 81 -8.81 -2.49 8.33
C PHE A 81 -10.28 -2.21 8.66
N LYS A 82 -10.53 -1.42 9.71
CA LYS A 82 -11.88 -1.18 10.26
C LYS A 82 -12.53 0.12 9.77
N GLU A 83 -11.72 1.05 9.26
CA GLU A 83 -12.16 2.31 8.66
C GLU A 83 -11.77 2.24 7.18
N ILE A 84 -12.75 1.86 6.36
CA ILE A 84 -12.65 1.74 4.90
C ILE A 84 -13.79 2.54 4.28
#